data_AF-A0A7C6HSI8-F1
#
_entry.id   AF-A0A7C6HSI8-F1
#
_cell.length_a   1.000
_cell.length_b   1.000
_cell.length_c   1.000
_cell.angle_alpha   90.00
_cell.angle_beta   90.00
_cell.angle_gamma   90.00
#
_symmetry.space_group_name_H-M   'P 1'
#
loop_
_entity.id
_entity.type
_entity.pdbx_description
1 polymer ?
#
loop_
_entity_poly.entity_id
_entity_poly.type
_entity_poly.pdbx_seq_one_letter_code
_entity_poly.pdbx_strand_id
1 'polypeptide(L)' 'VQLEPDQERVSWPAADGDQHMQVHLEIRVDDLDVAVAHALACGAALAEHQPQEDVRVMLDPEGHPFCLWTLD' A
#
# COMPACT_ATOMS: atom_id res chain seq x y z
N VAL A 1 1.27 3.06 14.59
CA VAL A 1 2.72 3.29 14.69
C VAL A 1 3.34 1.94 15.00
N GLN A 2 4.26 1.49 14.17
CA GLN A 2 4.99 0.24 14.41
C GLN A 2 5.99 0.45 15.55
N LEU A 3 6.15 -0.55 16.43
CA LEU A 3 6.89 -0.44 17.69
C LEU A 3 8.05 -1.44 17.80
N GLU A 4 8.16 -2.39 16.87
CA GLU A 4 9.24 -3.38 16.87
C GLU A 4 10.58 -2.71 16.49
N PRO A 5 11.60 -2.73 17.37
CA PRO A 5 12.85 -2.00 17.14
C PRO A 5 13.68 -2.50 15.96
N ASP A 6 13.57 -3.78 15.61
CA ASP A 6 14.29 -4.39 14.49
C ASP A 6 13.49 -4.34 13.18
N GLN A 7 12.32 -3.68 13.17
CA GLN A 7 11.52 -3.54 11.95
C GLN A 7 12.18 -2.55 11.00
N GLU A 8 12.46 -3.04 9.79
CA GLU A 8 12.88 -2.21 8.67
C GLU A 8 11.68 -1.88 7.78
N ARG A 9 11.71 -0.71 7.15
CA ARG A 9 10.66 -0.31 6.20
C ARG A 9 10.76 -1.19 4.96
N VAL A 10 9.65 -1.81 4.57
CA VAL A 10 9.56 -2.56 3.32
C VAL A 10 9.53 -1.62 2.11
N SER A 11 10.15 -2.05 1.02
CA SER A 11 10.15 -1.37 -0.28
C SER A 11 9.02 -1.91 -1.16
N TRP A 12 8.53 -1.05 -2.07
CA TRP A 12 7.62 -1.48 -3.13
C TRP A 12 8.07 -0.93 -4.49
N PRO A 13 8.25 -1.78 -5.51
CA PRO A 13 8.31 -3.26 -5.43
C PRO A 13 9.51 -3.73 -4.60
N ALA A 14 9.45 -4.96 -4.08
CA ALA A 14 10.59 -5.54 -3.37
C ALA A 14 11.73 -5.88 -4.35
N ALA A 15 12.97 -5.58 -3.98
CA ALA A 15 14.19 -6.00 -4.70
C ALA A 15 14.83 -7.24 -4.05
N ASP A 16 15.80 -7.84 -4.75
CA ASP A 16 16.54 -9.00 -4.24
C ASP A 16 17.27 -8.66 -2.92
N GLY A 17 16.93 -9.39 -1.86
CA GLY A 17 17.51 -9.20 -0.53
C GLY A 17 16.72 -8.27 0.39
N ASP A 18 15.66 -7.62 -0.11
CA ASP A 18 14.77 -6.81 0.72
C ASP A 18 13.92 -7.68 1.64
N GLN A 19 13.42 -7.07 2.73
CA GLN A 19 12.43 -7.74 3.55
C GLN A 19 11.12 -7.89 2.76
N HIS A 20 10.69 -9.13 2.52
CA HIS A 20 9.46 -9.38 1.78
C HIS A 20 8.22 -9.11 2.65
N MET A 21 7.17 -8.62 1.98
CA MET A 21 5.86 -8.42 2.59
C MET A 21 5.28 -9.76 3.09
N GLN A 22 4.83 -9.81 4.34
CA GLN A 22 4.30 -11.05 4.95
C GLN A 22 2.78 -11.22 4.72
N VAL A 23 2.04 -10.13 4.54
CA VAL A 23 0.59 -10.15 4.26
C VAL A 23 0.25 -9.13 3.17
N HIS A 24 -0.51 -9.56 2.17
CA HIS A 24 -1.09 -8.66 1.17
C HIS A 24 -2.54 -8.36 1.57
N LEU A 25 -2.86 -7.09 1.81
CA LEU A 25 -4.21 -6.65 2.09
C LEU A 25 -4.81 -6.04 0.83
N GLU A 26 -5.93 -6.61 0.38
CA GLU A 26 -6.71 -6.11 -0.74
C GLU A 26 -8.09 -5.67 -0.25
N ILE A 27 -8.38 -4.38 -0.40
CA ILE A 27 -9.59 -3.76 0.10
C ILE A 27 -10.43 -3.37 -1.11
N ARG A 28 -11.58 -4.02 -1.28
CA ARG A 28 -12.55 -3.61 -2.29
C ARG A 28 -13.16 -2.28 -1.90
N VAL A 29 -13.23 -1.35 -2.84
CA VAL A 29 -13.86 -0.03 -2.69
C VAL A 29 -14.83 0.21 -3.84
N ASP A 30 -15.76 1.14 -3.62
CA ASP A 30 -16.74 1.52 -4.65
C ASP A 30 -16.18 2.56 -5.64
N ASP A 31 -15.19 3.36 -5.22
CA ASP A 31 -14.56 4.42 -6.01
C ASP A 31 -13.09 4.57 -5.58
N LEU A 32 -12.17 4.42 -6.55
CA LEU A 32 -10.73 4.48 -6.27
C LEU A 32 -10.26 5.88 -5.89
N ASP A 33 -10.78 6.93 -6.53
CA ASP A 33 -10.32 8.29 -6.27
C ASP A 33 -10.73 8.75 -4.87
N VAL A 34 -11.96 8.42 -4.46
CA VAL A 34 -12.45 8.68 -3.09
C VAL A 34 -11.64 7.89 -2.07
N ALA A 35 -11.38 6.60 -2.33
CA ALA A 35 -10.64 5.75 -1.40
C ALA A 35 -9.17 6.17 -1.27
N VAL A 36 -8.52 6.54 -2.38
CA VAL A 36 -7.14 7.08 -2.39
C VAL A 36 -7.10 8.38 -1.60
N ALA A 37 -8.03 9.31 -1.84
CA ALA A 37 -8.09 10.57 -1.08
C ALA A 37 -8.25 10.33 0.43
N HIS A 38 -9.08 9.35 0.81
CA HIS A 38 -9.24 8.95 2.21
C HIS A 38 -7.94 8.38 2.79
N ALA A 39 -7.28 7.46 2.08
CA ALA A 39 -6.02 6.88 2.51
C ALA A 39 -4.92 7.94 2.69
N LEU A 40 -4.81 8.89 1.75
CA LEU A 40 -3.89 10.02 1.85
C LEU A 40 -4.18 10.89 3.08
N ALA A 41 -5.46 11.18 3.37
CA ALA A 41 -5.87 11.93 4.56
C ALA A 41 -5.52 11.19 5.87
N CYS A 42 -5.46 9.87 5.84
CA CYS A 42 -5.01 9.01 6.95
C CYS A 42 -3.48 8.89 7.06
N GLY A 43 -2.72 9.54 6.15
CA GLY A 43 -1.26 9.54 6.17
C GLY A 43 -0.60 8.47 5.30
N ALA A 44 -1.38 7.73 4.50
CA ALA A 44 -0.80 6.84 3.49
C ALA A 44 -0.14 7.66 2.35
N ALA A 45 0.70 7.00 1.57
CA ALA A 45 1.25 7.51 0.33
C ALA A 45 0.81 6.63 -0.85
N LEU A 46 0.59 7.24 -2.03
CA LEU A 46 0.40 6.47 -3.25
C LEU A 46 1.75 5.95 -3.74
N ALA A 47 1.85 4.65 -4.05
CA ALA A 47 3.09 4.09 -4.57
C ALA A 47 3.37 4.59 -6.00
N GLU A 48 4.64 4.78 -6.34
CA GLU A 48 5.04 5.22 -7.70
C GLU A 48 4.71 4.15 -8.76
N HIS A 49 4.96 2.89 -8.44
CA HIS A 49 4.64 1.77 -9.31
C HIS A 49 3.22 1.24 -9.06
N GLN A 50 2.38 1.28 -10.10
CA GLN A 50 1.01 0.75 -10.10
C GLN A 50 0.90 -0.38 -11.14
N PRO A 51 0.57 -1.62 -10.74
CA PRO A 51 0.64 -2.77 -11.65
C PRO A 51 -0.60 -2.92 -12.55
N GLN A 52 -1.75 -2.34 -12.18
CA GLN A 52 -3.06 -2.53 -12.84
C GLN A 52 -3.85 -1.21 -12.82
N GLU A 53 -4.77 -1.01 -13.78
CA GLU A 53 -5.54 0.25 -13.92
C GLU A 53 -6.64 0.42 -12.87
N ASP A 54 -7.28 -0.68 -12.49
CA ASP A 54 -8.40 -0.84 -11.54
C ASP A 54 -7.94 -1.07 -10.09
N VAL A 55 -6.64 -0.95 -9.84
CA VAL A 55 -6.01 -1.12 -8.53
C VAL A 55 -5.17 0.10 -8.17
N ARG A 56 -5.12 0.44 -6.88
CA ARG A 56 -4.18 1.42 -6.33
C ARG A 56 -3.40 0.81 -5.18
N VAL A 57 -2.09 0.71 -5.36
CA VAL A 57 -1.13 0.34 -4.31
C VAL A 57 -0.86 1.58 -3.47
N MET A 58 -1.22 1.50 -2.21
CA MET A 58 -0.98 2.51 -1.18
C MET A 58 0.07 1.98 -0.19
N LEU A 59 0.85 2.88 0.38
CA LEU A 59 1.81 2.59 1.45
C LEU A 59 1.30 3.23 2.73
N ASP A 60 1.18 2.47 3.81
CA ASP A 60 0.88 3.03 5.12
C ASP A 60 2.03 3.96 5.59
N PRO A 61 1.87 4.71 6.71
CA PRO A 61 2.92 5.59 7.22
C PRO A 61 4.28 4.91 7.49
N GLU A 62 4.30 3.60 7.69
CA GLU A 62 5.52 2.81 7.92
C GLU A 62 6.09 2.22 6.62
N GLY A 63 5.35 2.28 5.52
CA GLY A 63 5.73 1.83 4.18
C GLY A 63 5.10 0.49 3.75
N HIS A 64 4.21 -0.10 4.55
CA HIS A 64 3.62 -1.39 4.20
C HIS A 64 2.63 -1.24 3.03
N PRO A 65 2.75 -2.06 1.96
CA PRO A 65 1.82 -2.00 0.84
C PRO A 65 0.46 -2.59 1.19
N PHE A 66 -0.60 -1.94 0.70
CA PHE A 66 -1.95 -2.50 0.60
C PHE A 66 -2.60 -2.01 -0.69
N CYS A 67 -3.56 -2.79 -1.21
CA CYS A 67 -4.25 -2.46 -2.45
C CYS A 67 -5.69 -2.03 -2.18
N LEU A 68 -6.11 -0.99 -2.89
CA LEU A 68 -7.51 -0.62 -3.09
C LEU A 68 -7.91 -1.10 -4.49
N TRP A 69 -9.07 -1.73 -4.65
CA TRP A 69 -9.51 -2.24 -5.95
C TRP A 69 -11.02 -2.09 -6.15
N THR A 70 -11.45 -2.01 -7.40
CA THR A 70 -12.87 -1.96 -7.83
C THR A 70 -13.14 -3.05 -8.88
N LEU A 71 -14.42 -3.36 -9.16
CA LEU A 71 -14.85 -4.38 -10.13
C LEU A 71 -15.13 -3.82 -11.54
N ASP A 72 -14.86 -2.53 -11.76
CA ASP A 72 -15.27 -1.81 -12.98
C ASP A 72 -14.68 -2.39 -14.28
#